data_AF-A0A940F456-F1
#
_entry.id   AF-A0A940F456-F1
#
_cell.length_a   1.000
_cell.length_b   1.000
_cell.length_c   1.000
_cell.angle_alpha   90.00
_cell.angle_beta   90.00
_cell.angle_gamma   90.00
#
_symmetry.space_group_name_H-M   'P 1'
#
loop_
_entity.id
_entity.type
_entity.pdbx_description
1 polymer ?
#
loop_
_entity_poly.entity_id
_entity_poly.type
_entity_poly.pdbx_seq_one_letter_code
_entity_poly.pdbx_strand_id
1 'polypeptide(L)'
;MAASATLHCLTGCAVGEVLGLIIGTAAGLSNGTTIVLSIALAFLFGYTLSTLPLLRSGLAVGAAVTLVFAADTLSIATMEVVDNLVMALIPGAMDAGLVNPTFWVGMPISLTVAFFAAYPVNRSLLRRGKGHALTHEHHGTSGPVTGARRFIPTFGTGALVAVIAAFMVGGLTVSTADDLSQDTAGQSPPSGH
;
A
#
# COMPACT_ATOMS: atom_id res chain seq x y z
N MET A 1 -17.64 1.42 -4.71
CA MET A 1 -16.93 2.71 -4.85
C MET A 1 -15.97 2.97 -3.69
N ALA A 2 -16.43 3.27 -2.47
CA ALA A 2 -15.53 3.60 -1.34
C ALA A 2 -14.49 2.52 -1.03
N ALA A 3 -14.91 1.25 -0.85
CA ALA A 3 -13.99 0.15 -0.56
C ALA A 3 -12.94 -0.08 -1.67
N SER A 4 -13.31 0.12 -2.93
CA SER A 4 -12.37 0.01 -4.05
C SER A 4 -11.33 1.12 -4.01
N ALA A 5 -11.75 2.37 -3.77
CA ALA A 5 -10.83 3.50 -3.64
C ALA A 5 -9.86 3.31 -2.47
N THR A 6 -10.38 2.87 -1.32
CA THR A 6 -9.57 2.54 -0.14
C THR A 6 -8.57 1.43 -0.45
N LEU A 7 -8.94 0.37 -1.18
CA LEU A 7 -8.01 -0.70 -1.56
C LEU A 7 -6.91 -0.26 -2.52
N HIS A 8 -7.20 0.67 -3.46
CA HIS A 8 -6.17 1.23 -4.34
C HIS A 8 -5.17 2.08 -3.56
N CYS A 9 -5.66 2.92 -2.64
CA CYS A 9 -4.80 3.70 -1.73
C CYS A 9 -3.94 2.77 -0.87
N LEU A 10 -4.55 1.76 -0.25
CA LEU A 10 -3.87 0.80 0.62
C LEU A 10 -2.80 0.00 -0.13
N THR A 11 -3.06 -0.38 -1.38
CA THR A 11 -2.03 -1.03 -2.22
C THR A 11 -0.83 -0.10 -2.43
N GLY A 12 -1.09 1.18 -2.71
CA GLY A 12 -0.05 2.18 -2.85
C GLY A 12 0.75 2.41 -1.56
N CYS A 13 0.07 2.43 -0.41
CA CYS A 13 0.72 2.56 0.90
C CYS A 13 1.64 1.37 1.17
N ALA A 14 1.11 0.14 1.06
CA ALA A 14 1.89 -1.07 1.27
C ALA A 14 3.13 -1.15 0.35
N VAL A 15 3.00 -0.77 -0.93
CA VAL A 15 4.13 -0.74 -1.87
C VAL A 15 5.15 0.33 -1.47
N GLY A 16 4.69 1.52 -1.09
CA GLY A 16 5.53 2.63 -0.67
C GLY A 16 6.32 2.33 0.62
N GLU A 17 5.67 1.73 1.60
CA GLU A 17 6.27 1.32 2.87
C GLU A 17 7.37 0.27 2.67
N VAL A 18 7.08 -0.79 1.92
CA VAL A 18 8.05 -1.85 1.66
C VAL A 18 9.24 -1.32 0.86
N LEU A 19 9.00 -0.52 -0.20
CA LEU A 19 10.08 0.05 -0.99
C LEU A 19 10.89 1.07 -0.19
N GLY A 20 10.23 1.89 0.62
CA GLY A 20 10.87 2.85 1.50
C GLY A 20 11.78 2.15 2.51
N LEU A 21 11.32 1.04 3.09
CA LEU A 21 12.12 0.22 3.98
C LEU A 21 13.31 -0.43 3.26
N ILE A 22 13.10 -1.02 2.07
CA ILE A 22 14.20 -1.60 1.27
C ILE A 22 15.28 -0.55 0.98
N ILE A 23 14.88 0.64 0.51
CA ILE A 23 15.80 1.72 0.18
C ILE A 23 16.48 2.25 1.45
N GLY A 24 15.71 2.45 2.52
CA GLY A 24 16.20 2.95 3.80
C GLY A 24 17.23 2.02 4.43
N THR A 25 16.95 0.71 4.46
CA THR A 25 17.89 -0.30 4.95
C THR A 25 19.13 -0.38 4.06
N ALA A 26 18.99 -0.39 2.74
CA ALA A 26 20.13 -0.45 1.81
C ALA A 26 21.04 0.78 1.92
N ALA A 27 20.48 1.95 2.19
CA ALA A 27 21.23 3.19 2.39
C ALA A 27 21.68 3.43 3.85
N GLY A 28 21.35 2.53 4.79
CA GLY A 28 21.72 2.65 6.20
C GLY A 28 21.05 3.84 6.91
N LEU A 29 19.85 4.21 6.49
CA LEU A 29 19.10 5.35 7.05
C LEU A 29 18.54 5.01 8.44
N SER A 30 18.40 6.03 9.29
CA SER A 30 17.71 5.88 10.58
C SER A 30 16.22 5.59 10.38
N ASN A 31 15.60 4.91 11.35
CA ASN A 31 14.17 4.56 11.31
C ASN A 31 13.29 5.77 10.98
N GLY A 32 13.53 6.92 11.63
CA GLY A 32 12.79 8.16 11.35
C GLY A 32 12.89 8.64 9.90
N THR A 33 14.07 8.52 9.29
CA THR A 33 14.29 8.92 7.89
C THR A 33 13.64 7.94 6.92
N THR A 34 13.73 6.65 7.24
CA THR A 34 13.08 5.57 6.48
C THR A 34 11.56 5.70 6.49
N ILE A 35 10.96 6.09 7.63
CA ILE A 35 9.53 6.38 7.74
C ILE A 35 9.13 7.53 6.81
N VAL A 36 9.85 8.65 6.83
CA VAL A 36 9.56 9.79 5.96
C VAL A 36 9.66 9.42 4.48
N LEU A 37 10.69 8.64 4.11
CA LEU A 37 10.85 8.12 2.76
C LEU A 37 9.68 7.20 2.36
N SER A 38 9.29 6.31 3.26
CA SER A 38 8.18 5.37 3.09
C SER A 38 6.87 6.11 2.84
N ILE A 39 6.55 7.11 3.68
CA ILE A 39 5.38 7.98 3.53
C ILE A 39 5.41 8.68 2.16
N ALA A 40 6.54 9.26 1.77
CA ALA A 40 6.65 9.95 0.48
C ALA A 40 6.39 9.01 -0.71
N LEU A 41 6.94 7.79 -0.66
CA LEU A 41 6.70 6.76 -1.68
C LEU A 41 5.25 6.25 -1.64
N ALA A 42 4.64 6.11 -0.47
CA ALA A 42 3.26 5.70 -0.32
C ALA A 42 2.30 6.68 -1.00
N PHE A 43 2.50 7.99 -0.80
CA PHE A 43 1.76 9.02 -1.53
C PHE A 43 1.97 8.91 -3.05
N LEU A 44 3.23 8.73 -3.49
CA LEU A 44 3.55 8.61 -4.92
C LEU A 44 2.84 7.40 -5.57
N PHE A 45 2.96 6.22 -4.97
CA PHE A 45 2.35 4.99 -5.50
C PHE A 45 0.83 4.99 -5.34
N GLY A 46 0.29 5.50 -4.22
CA GLY A 46 -1.15 5.67 -4.01
C GLY A 46 -1.79 6.54 -5.08
N TYR A 47 -1.24 7.73 -5.33
CA TYR A 47 -1.75 8.61 -6.39
C TYR A 47 -1.59 7.99 -7.78
N THR A 48 -0.47 7.32 -8.05
CA THR A 48 -0.25 6.66 -9.33
C THR A 48 -1.32 5.59 -9.58
N LEU A 49 -1.48 4.64 -8.66
CA LEU A 49 -2.45 3.55 -8.78
C LEU A 49 -3.90 4.04 -8.87
N SER A 50 -4.26 5.10 -8.16
CA SER A 50 -5.60 5.72 -8.26
C SER A 50 -5.82 6.48 -9.57
N THR A 51 -4.77 7.05 -10.17
CA THR A 51 -4.87 7.84 -11.41
C THR A 51 -4.98 6.95 -12.66
N LEU A 52 -4.30 5.79 -12.69
CA LEU A 52 -4.28 4.90 -13.86
C LEU A 52 -5.68 4.53 -14.40
N PRO A 53 -6.65 4.07 -13.58
CA PRO A 53 -7.98 3.72 -14.05
C PRO A 53 -8.74 4.90 -14.67
N LEU A 54 -8.54 6.12 -14.14
CA LEU A 54 -9.19 7.35 -14.63
C LEU A 54 -8.64 7.79 -15.99
N LEU A 55 -7.33 7.63 -16.20
CA LEU A 55 -6.72 7.89 -17.51
C LEU A 55 -7.23 6.90 -18.57
N ARG A 56 -7.43 5.63 -18.16
CA ARG A 56 -7.98 4.61 -19.06
C ARG A 56 -9.44 4.89 -19.41
N SER A 57 -10.23 5.45 -18.49
CA SER A 57 -11.66 5.71 -18.72
C SER A 57 -11.95 6.86 -19.68
N GLY A 58 -10.98 7.70 -20.02
CA GLY A 58 -11.26 8.84 -20.89
C GLY A 58 -10.57 10.13 -20.48
N LEU A 59 -10.34 10.28 -19.17
CA LEU A 59 -10.19 11.56 -18.51
C LEU A 59 -8.84 12.23 -18.84
N ALA A 60 -8.85 13.56 -18.99
CA ALA A 60 -7.63 14.32 -19.22
C ALA A 60 -6.68 14.22 -18.01
N VAL A 61 -5.37 14.13 -18.26
CA VAL A 61 -4.36 13.90 -17.21
C VAL A 61 -4.47 14.91 -16.07
N GLY A 62 -4.59 16.20 -16.38
CA GLY A 62 -4.72 17.24 -15.37
C GLY A 62 -5.96 17.07 -14.49
N ALA A 63 -7.12 16.78 -15.10
CA ALA A 63 -8.35 16.56 -14.35
C ALA A 63 -8.28 15.27 -13.49
N ALA A 64 -7.61 14.22 -13.99
CA ALA A 64 -7.48 12.96 -13.25
C ALA A 64 -6.60 13.14 -12.02
N VAL A 65 -5.46 13.81 -12.19
CA VAL A 65 -4.53 14.14 -11.10
C VAL A 65 -5.22 15.03 -10.06
N THR A 66 -5.87 16.13 -10.46
CA THR A 66 -6.60 17.00 -9.53
C THR A 66 -7.71 16.24 -8.78
N LEU A 67 -8.44 15.35 -9.47
CA LEU A 67 -9.49 14.55 -8.86
C LEU A 67 -8.93 13.63 -7.77
N VAL A 68 -7.83 12.94 -8.08
CA VAL A 68 -7.14 12.00 -7.18
C VAL A 68 -6.54 12.74 -6.00
N PHE A 69 -5.83 13.85 -6.20
CA PHE A 69 -5.31 14.66 -5.10
C PHE A 69 -6.43 15.08 -4.14
N ALA A 70 -7.54 15.59 -4.67
CA ALA A 70 -8.67 16.03 -3.83
C ALA A 70 -9.39 14.86 -3.13
N ALA A 71 -9.34 13.65 -3.66
CA ALA A 71 -10.03 12.48 -3.11
C ALA A 71 -9.16 11.65 -2.15
N ASP A 72 -7.86 11.53 -2.43
CA ASP A 72 -7.02 10.49 -1.84
C ASP A 72 -6.00 11.05 -0.86
N THR A 73 -5.69 12.36 -0.87
CA THR A 73 -4.70 12.96 0.07
C THR A 73 -5.07 12.67 1.53
N LEU A 74 -6.32 12.92 1.89
CA LEU A 74 -6.79 12.70 3.26
C LEU A 74 -6.90 11.20 3.58
N SER A 75 -7.24 10.36 2.60
CA SER A 75 -7.26 8.90 2.75
C SER A 75 -5.88 8.37 3.09
N ILE A 76 -4.88 8.70 2.25
CA ILE A 76 -3.50 8.23 2.39
C ILE A 76 -2.91 8.79 3.68
N ALA A 77 -3.08 10.08 3.97
CA ALA A 77 -2.61 10.65 5.23
C ALA A 77 -3.19 9.92 6.46
N THR A 78 -4.47 9.55 6.42
CA THR A 78 -5.09 8.78 7.50
C THR A 78 -4.49 7.38 7.60
N MET A 79 -4.28 6.71 6.46
CA MET A 79 -3.65 5.39 6.43
C MET A 79 -2.25 5.43 7.00
N GLU A 80 -1.39 6.31 6.50
CA GLU A 80 0.02 6.43 6.94
C GLU A 80 0.14 6.72 8.44
N VAL A 81 -0.70 7.62 8.96
CA VAL A 81 -0.69 7.95 10.40
C VAL A 81 -1.09 6.73 11.23
N VAL A 82 -2.15 6.03 10.83
CA VAL A 82 -2.65 4.87 11.57
C VAL A 82 -1.71 3.69 11.43
N ASP A 83 -1.15 3.46 10.25
CA ASP A 83 -0.21 2.38 9.97
C ASP A 83 1.05 2.52 10.85
N ASN A 84 1.72 3.67 10.77
CA ASN A 84 2.90 3.95 11.58
C ASN A 84 2.60 3.93 13.09
N LEU A 85 1.42 4.38 13.50
CA LEU A 85 1.00 4.30 14.91
C LEU A 85 0.86 2.84 15.36
N VAL A 86 0.21 2.00 14.56
CA VAL A 86 0.04 0.57 14.89
C VAL A 86 1.41 -0.13 14.90
N MET A 87 2.27 0.12 13.93
CA MET A 87 3.63 -0.42 13.90
C MET A 87 4.44 0.02 15.12
N ALA A 88 4.30 1.26 15.57
CA ALA A 88 4.94 1.75 16.80
C ALA A 88 4.39 1.10 18.09
N LEU A 89 3.14 0.64 18.08
CA LEU A 89 2.51 -0.05 19.21
C LEU A 89 2.85 -1.54 19.28
N ILE A 90 3.24 -2.15 18.15
CA ILE A 90 3.66 -3.55 18.11
C ILE A 90 5.11 -3.65 18.61
N PRO A 91 5.38 -4.35 19.73
CA PRO A 91 6.71 -4.43 20.29
C PRO A 91 7.72 -4.99 19.30
N GLY A 92 8.82 -4.27 19.08
CA GLY A 92 9.91 -4.67 18.18
C GLY A 92 9.61 -4.52 16.68
N ALA A 93 8.39 -4.12 16.27
CA ALA A 93 8.06 -4.01 14.85
C ALA A 93 8.77 -2.84 14.14
N MET A 94 9.00 -1.72 14.85
CA MET A 94 9.75 -0.57 14.30
C MET A 94 11.22 -0.85 14.05
N ASP A 95 11.78 -1.84 14.75
CA ASP A 95 13.17 -2.28 14.63
C ASP A 95 13.29 -3.58 13.81
N ALA A 96 12.17 -4.18 13.43
CA ALA A 96 12.13 -5.39 12.62
C ALA A 96 12.36 -5.05 11.14
N GLY A 97 13.48 -5.51 10.59
CA GLY A 97 13.75 -5.44 9.15
C GLY A 97 12.97 -6.46 8.33
N LEU A 98 13.08 -6.38 6.99
CA LEU A 98 12.36 -7.26 6.06
C LEU A 98 12.66 -8.77 6.23
N VAL A 99 13.75 -9.13 6.90
CA VAL A 99 14.10 -10.54 7.16
C VAL A 99 13.50 -11.06 8.46
N ASN A 100 12.82 -10.22 9.25
CA ASN A 100 12.25 -10.61 10.53
C ASN A 100 10.75 -10.96 10.39
N PRO A 101 10.28 -12.12 10.91
CA PRO A 101 8.86 -12.49 10.88
C PRO A 101 7.93 -11.46 11.54
N THR A 102 8.41 -10.75 12.57
CA THR A 102 7.65 -9.72 13.30
C THR A 102 7.16 -8.62 12.38
N PHE A 103 7.99 -8.21 11.41
CA PHE A 103 7.60 -7.22 10.39
C PHE A 103 6.44 -7.73 9.54
N TRP A 104 6.54 -8.97 9.05
CA TRP A 104 5.55 -9.57 8.16
C TRP A 104 4.23 -9.96 8.84
N VAL A 105 4.23 -10.08 10.17
CA VAL A 105 3.00 -10.20 10.97
C VAL A 105 2.43 -8.82 11.31
N GLY A 106 3.29 -7.85 11.65
CA GLY A 106 2.87 -6.50 12.02
C GLY A 106 2.24 -5.73 10.86
N MET A 107 2.85 -5.77 9.68
CA MET A 107 2.39 -5.06 8.48
C MET A 107 0.94 -5.41 8.05
N PRO A 108 0.50 -6.68 7.94
CA PRO A 108 -0.90 -6.95 7.62
C PRO A 108 -1.87 -6.50 8.72
N ILE A 109 -1.44 -6.50 9.99
CA ILE A 109 -2.25 -5.98 11.10
C ILE A 109 -2.40 -4.46 10.96
N SER A 110 -1.31 -3.73 10.76
CA SER A 110 -1.29 -2.27 10.62
C SER A 110 -2.12 -1.82 9.40
N LEU A 111 -1.90 -2.44 8.23
CA LEU A 111 -2.66 -2.18 7.01
C LEU A 111 -4.15 -2.45 7.19
N THR A 112 -4.53 -3.51 7.91
CA THR A 112 -5.94 -3.81 8.19
C THR A 112 -6.58 -2.71 9.04
N VAL A 113 -5.90 -2.26 10.10
CA VAL A 113 -6.40 -1.18 10.96
C VAL A 113 -6.47 0.14 10.18
N ALA A 114 -5.44 0.46 9.39
CA ALA A 114 -5.40 1.63 8.51
C ALA A 114 -6.55 1.62 7.49
N PHE A 115 -6.86 0.46 6.90
CA PHE A 115 -8.01 0.29 6.00
C PHE A 115 -9.33 0.69 6.68
N PHE A 116 -9.58 0.16 7.88
CA PHE A 116 -10.81 0.45 8.61
C PHE A 116 -10.89 1.91 9.07
N ALA A 117 -9.75 2.54 9.38
CA ALA A 117 -9.69 3.96 9.71
C ALA A 117 -9.93 4.87 8.50
N ALA A 118 -9.39 4.54 7.34
CA ALA A 118 -9.53 5.35 6.12
C ALA A 118 -10.84 5.09 5.34
N TYR A 119 -11.48 3.93 5.52
CA TYR A 119 -12.77 3.63 4.92
C TYR A 119 -13.87 4.69 5.20
N PRO A 120 -14.13 5.13 6.46
CA PRO A 120 -15.12 6.17 6.73
C PRO A 120 -14.72 7.53 6.14
N VAL A 121 -13.42 7.84 6.07
CA VAL A 121 -12.89 9.04 5.42
C VAL A 121 -13.28 9.03 3.93
N ASN A 122 -13.00 7.94 3.23
CA ASN A 122 -13.33 7.80 1.80
C ASN A 122 -14.83 7.83 1.55
N ARG A 123 -15.60 7.21 2.43
CA ARG A 123 -17.06 7.25 2.37
C ARG A 123 -17.59 8.68 2.55
N SER A 124 -17.02 9.46 3.48
CA SER A 124 -17.40 10.85 3.72
C SER A 124 -17.04 11.75 2.54
N LEU A 125 -15.83 11.62 1.99
CA LEU A 125 -15.36 12.40 0.83
C LEU A 125 -16.22 12.15 -0.41
N LEU A 126 -16.58 10.89 -0.68
CA LEU A 126 -17.48 10.55 -1.79
C LEU A 126 -18.88 11.15 -1.59
N ARG A 127 -19.39 11.18 -0.35
CA ARG A 127 -20.68 11.78 0.00
C ARG A 127 -20.69 13.31 -0.09
N ARG A 128 -19.59 13.97 0.27
CA ARG A 128 -19.51 15.45 0.38
C ARG A 128 -19.24 16.18 -0.93
N GLY A 129 -18.73 15.51 -1.97
CA GLY A 129 -18.34 16.25 -3.18
C GLY A 129 -18.38 15.54 -4.52
N LYS A 130 -18.66 14.23 -4.61
CA LYS A 130 -18.49 13.51 -5.89
C LYS A 130 -19.53 12.43 -6.21
N GLY A 131 -20.48 12.14 -5.31
CA GLY A 131 -21.57 11.20 -5.55
C GLY A 131 -22.45 11.57 -6.75
N HIS A 132 -22.76 12.86 -6.94
CA HIS A 132 -23.63 13.33 -8.03
C HIS A 132 -22.90 13.59 -9.36
N ALA A 133 -21.59 13.87 -9.36
CA ALA A 133 -20.79 14.00 -10.59
C ALA A 133 -20.38 12.63 -11.16
N LEU A 134 -20.01 11.67 -10.30
CA LEU A 134 -19.63 10.32 -10.73
C LEU A 134 -20.81 9.47 -11.21
N THR A 135 -22.05 9.72 -10.74
CA THR A 135 -23.23 8.95 -11.17
C THR A 135 -23.90 9.49 -12.44
N HIS A 136 -23.70 10.76 -12.80
CA HIS A 136 -24.31 11.33 -14.00
C HIS A 136 -23.44 11.31 -15.26
N GLU A 137 -22.11 11.11 -15.16
CA GLU A 137 -21.22 11.15 -16.35
C GLU A 137 -20.78 9.77 -16.90
N HIS A 138 -21.02 8.64 -16.22
CA HIS A 138 -20.51 7.34 -16.67
C HIS A 138 -21.57 6.40 -17.29
N HIS A 139 -22.77 6.89 -17.59
CA HIS A 139 -23.78 6.12 -18.32
C HIS A 139 -23.78 6.34 -19.84
N GLY A 140 -22.82 7.09 -20.39
CA GLY A 140 -22.74 7.30 -21.83
C GLY A 140 -21.30 7.43 -22.29
N THR A 141 -20.74 6.32 -22.77
CA THR A 141 -19.62 6.16 -23.74
C THR A 141 -18.61 5.09 -23.32
N SER A 142 -19.06 3.83 -23.22
CA SER A 142 -18.15 2.69 -23.43
C SER A 142 -17.84 2.57 -24.93
N GLY A 143 -17.14 3.56 -25.48
CA GLY A 143 -16.47 3.41 -26.78
C GLY A 143 -15.34 2.40 -26.64
N PRO A 144 -14.99 1.65 -27.70
CA PRO A 144 -13.86 0.72 -27.66
C PRO A 144 -12.58 1.46 -27.22
N VAL A 145 -11.83 0.88 -26.27
CA VAL A 145 -10.56 1.44 -25.79
C VAL A 145 -9.54 1.42 -26.94
N THR A 146 -9.30 2.58 -27.57
CA THR A 146 -8.39 2.71 -28.71
C THR A 146 -7.04 3.37 -28.31
N GLY A 147 -6.00 3.13 -29.11
CA GLY A 147 -4.68 3.77 -28.96
C GLY A 147 -3.84 3.26 -27.77
N ALA A 148 -2.93 4.11 -27.26
CA ALA A 148 -2.01 3.78 -26.16
C ALA A 148 -2.71 3.38 -24.84
N ARG A 149 -3.99 3.71 -24.71
CA ARG A 149 -4.81 3.44 -23.51
C ARG A 149 -5.09 1.95 -23.27
N ARG A 150 -4.95 1.10 -24.30
CA ARG A 150 -5.05 -0.37 -24.15
C ARG A 150 -3.96 -0.96 -23.26
N PHE A 151 -2.82 -0.28 -23.16
CA PHE A 151 -1.67 -0.75 -22.39
C PHE A 151 -1.73 -0.35 -20.91
N ILE A 152 -2.70 0.49 -20.52
CA ILE A 152 -2.86 0.90 -19.12
C ILE A 152 -3.54 -0.25 -18.36
N PRO A 153 -2.89 -0.95 -17.42
CA PRO A 153 -3.51 -2.05 -16.69
C PRO A 153 -4.67 -1.56 -15.81
N THR A 154 -5.71 -2.39 -15.67
CA THR A 154 -6.77 -2.18 -14.67
C THR A 154 -6.77 -3.37 -13.73
N PHE A 155 -6.45 -3.11 -12.47
CA PHE A 155 -6.47 -4.14 -11.45
C PHE A 155 -7.86 -4.15 -10.81
N GLY A 156 -8.54 -5.30 -10.91
CA GLY A 156 -9.76 -5.51 -10.16
C GLY A 156 -9.48 -5.50 -8.66
N THR A 157 -10.47 -5.13 -7.85
CA THR A 157 -10.37 -5.13 -6.38
C THR A 157 -9.88 -6.47 -5.83
N GLY A 158 -10.39 -7.59 -6.37
CA GLY A 158 -9.95 -8.93 -5.97
C GLY A 158 -8.50 -9.24 -6.37
N ALA A 159 -8.03 -8.71 -7.50
CA ALA A 159 -6.64 -8.89 -7.93
C ALA A 159 -5.67 -8.15 -7.01
N LEU A 160 -6.00 -6.93 -6.60
CA LEU A 160 -5.19 -6.17 -5.63
C LEU A 160 -5.07 -6.90 -4.29
N VAL A 161 -6.20 -7.38 -3.75
CA VAL A 161 -6.22 -8.15 -2.50
C VAL A 161 -5.38 -9.42 -2.62
N ALA A 162 -5.53 -10.16 -3.72
CA ALA A 162 -4.77 -11.39 -3.94
C ALA A 162 -3.26 -11.13 -4.03
N VAL A 163 -2.85 -10.05 -4.72
CA VAL A 163 -1.44 -9.67 -4.84
C VAL A 163 -0.85 -9.28 -3.48
N ILE A 164 -1.55 -8.44 -2.71
CA ILE A 164 -1.09 -8.06 -1.36
C ILE A 164 -0.98 -9.29 -0.46
N ALA A 165 -2.03 -10.13 -0.43
CA ALA A 165 -2.02 -11.33 0.41
C ALA A 165 -0.89 -12.30 0.03
N ALA A 166 -0.71 -12.56 -1.27
CA ALA A 166 0.37 -13.42 -1.75
C ALA A 166 1.75 -12.85 -1.41
N PHE A 167 1.93 -11.54 -1.53
CA PHE A 167 3.18 -10.87 -1.18
C PHE A 167 3.49 -10.99 0.32
N MET A 168 2.51 -10.71 1.19
CA MET A 168 2.68 -10.80 2.65
C MET A 168 2.98 -12.23 3.10
N VAL A 169 2.26 -13.22 2.56
CA VAL A 169 2.50 -14.64 2.86
C VAL A 169 3.89 -15.08 2.38
N GLY A 170 4.31 -14.63 1.19
CA GLY A 170 5.64 -14.90 0.66
C GLY A 170 6.74 -14.36 1.57
N GLY A 171 6.64 -13.09 1.99
CA GLY A 171 7.60 -12.48 2.90
C GLY A 171 7.67 -13.16 4.27
N LEU A 172 6.51 -13.51 4.85
CA LEU A 172 6.44 -14.28 6.10
C LEU A 172 7.11 -15.65 5.96
N THR A 173 6.87 -16.33 4.84
CA THR A 173 7.45 -17.67 4.59
C THR A 173 8.97 -17.60 4.48
N VAL A 174 9.51 -16.61 3.76
CA VAL A 174 10.96 -16.44 3.61
C VAL A 174 11.63 -16.06 4.93
N SER A 175 11.04 -15.10 5.67
CA SER A 175 11.60 -14.66 6.95
C SER A 175 11.58 -15.76 8.03
N THR A 176 10.51 -16.56 8.09
CA THR A 176 10.44 -17.69 9.02
C THR A 176 11.40 -18.81 8.67
N ALA A 177 11.63 -19.07 7.38
CA ALA A 177 12.62 -20.06 6.96
C ALA A 177 14.06 -19.65 7.31
N ASP A 178 14.38 -18.36 7.20
CA ASP A 178 15.70 -17.83 7.59
C ASP A 178 15.92 -17.94 9.10
N ASP A 179 14.94 -17.52 9.89
CA ASP A 179 14.96 -17.57 11.36
C ASP A 179 15.23 -19.00 11.89
N LEU A 180 14.50 -19.99 11.37
CA LEU A 180 14.70 -21.41 11.69
C LEU A 180 16.07 -21.95 11.27
N SER A 181 16.63 -21.42 10.17
CA SER A 181 17.96 -21.81 9.68
C SER A 181 19.06 -21.31 10.62
N GLN A 182 18.91 -20.10 11.16
CA GLN A 182 19.85 -19.51 12.12
C GLN A 182 19.83 -20.24 13.47
N ASP A 183 18.64 -20.59 13.99
CA ASP A 183 18.49 -21.38 15.22
C ASP A 183 19.19 -22.74 15.12
N THR A 184 19.07 -23.39 13.96
CA THR A 184 19.74 -24.67 13.69
C THR A 184 21.26 -24.52 13.63
N ALA A 185 21.76 -23.45 13.00
CA ALA A 185 23.20 -23.18 12.93
C ALA A 185 23.82 -22.87 14.30
N GLY A 186 23.09 -22.14 15.15
CA GLY A 186 23.52 -21.78 16.51
C GLY A 186 23.60 -22.93 17.50
N GLN A 187 22.95 -24.07 17.21
CA GLN A 187 22.99 -25.29 18.03
C GLN A 187 24.13 -26.25 17.68
N SER A 188 25.03 -25.88 16.77
CA SER A 188 26.21 -26.69 16.45
C SER A 188 27.09 -26.84 17.72
N PRO A 189 27.37 -28.08 18.20
CA PRO A 189 28.19 -28.27 19.39
C PRO A 189 29.60 -27.70 19.16
N PRO A 190 30.26 -27.15 20.19
CA PRO A 190 31.64 -26.70 20.05
C PRO A 190 32.48 -27.87 19.54
N SER A 191 33.14 -27.67 18.41
CA SER A 191 34.06 -28.65 17.83
C SER A 191 35.20 -28.87 18.82
N GLY A 192 35.07 -29.89 19.66
CA GLY A 192 36.14 -30.33 20.53
C GLY A 192 37.17 -31.10 19.72
N HIS A 193 38.29 -30.45 19.42
CA HIS A 193 39.59 -31.08 19.15
C HIS A 193 40.72 -30.15 19.59
#